data_AF-A0A955NX91-F1
#
_entry.id   AF-A0A955NX91-F1
#
_cell.length_a   1.000
_cell.length_b   1.000
_cell.length_c   1.000
_cell.angle_alpha   90.00
_cell.angle_beta   90.00
_cell.angle_gamma   90.00
#
_symmetry.space_group_name_H-M   'P 1'
#
loop_
_entity.id
_entity.type
_entity.pdbx_description
1 polymer ?
#
loop_
_entity_poly.entity_id
_entity_poly.type
_entity_poly.pdbx_seq_one_letter_code
_entity_poly.pdbx_strand_id
1 'polypeptide(L)'
;MNRSPKIVVIGAGSASFGLSILGKLLLEKPLSGSRLCLVDINKEGLTKIHKLADRLNREWDAGFTIESSPDRREMLRDADFVVLSIAIDREECWRKDVEIAKKYGIAHYAENGGPGAFAHTARNLAV
;
A
#
# COMPACT_ATOMS: atom_id res chain seq x y z
N MET A 1 -26.99 13.28 -1.01
CA MET A 1 -26.28 13.25 0.29
C MET A 1 -24.87 12.73 0.02
N ASN A 2 -23.85 13.56 0.12
CA ASN A 2 -22.46 13.11 -0.06
C ASN A 2 -22.04 12.37 1.22
N ARG A 3 -22.01 11.04 1.17
CA ARG A 3 -21.42 10.23 2.23
C ARG A 3 -19.89 10.37 2.14
N SER A 4 -19.22 10.60 3.27
CA SER A 4 -17.76 10.55 3.34
C SER A 4 -17.28 9.11 3.11
N PRO A 5 -16.44 8.84 2.10
CA PRO A 5 -16.04 7.48 1.78
C PRO A 5 -15.10 6.88 2.83
N LYS A 6 -15.17 5.55 2.96
CA LYS A 6 -14.17 4.75 3.67
C LYS A 6 -13.18 4.16 2.67
N ILE A 7 -11.92 4.59 2.77
CA ILE A 7 -10.83 4.19 1.88
C ILE A 7 -9.87 3.31 2.67
N VAL A 8 -9.68 2.07 2.22
CA VAL A 8 -8.75 1.11 2.83
C VAL A 8 -7.49 0.99 1.98
N VAL A 9 -6.32 1.21 2.57
CA VAL A 9 -5.02 1.06 1.91
C VAL A 9 -4.31 -0.16 2.49
N ILE A 10 -4.18 -1.23 1.71
CA ILE A 10 -3.50 -2.48 2.09
C ILE A 10 -2.06 -2.45 1.55
N GLY A 11 -1.09 -2.71 2.41
CA GLY A 11 0.34 -2.48 2.12
C GLY A 11 0.77 -1.05 2.45
N ALA A 12 0.11 -0.41 3.42
CA ALA A 12 0.34 0.99 3.77
C ALA A 12 1.75 1.25 4.34
N GLY A 13 2.42 0.24 4.90
CA GLY A 13 3.77 0.32 5.45
C GLY A 13 4.87 0.46 4.39
N SER A 14 4.52 0.41 3.10
CA SER A 14 5.45 0.65 1.99
C SER A 14 6.05 2.05 2.04
N ALA A 15 7.38 2.13 2.15
CA ALA A 15 8.12 3.39 2.23
C ALA A 15 8.04 4.24 0.94
N SER A 16 7.78 3.63 -0.22
CA SER A 16 7.69 4.34 -1.51
C SER A 16 6.24 4.65 -1.88
N PHE A 17 5.41 3.61 -1.92
CA PHE A 17 4.06 3.74 -2.45
C PHE A 17 3.06 4.21 -1.39
N GLY A 18 3.21 3.74 -0.15
CA GLY A 18 2.37 4.14 0.98
C GLY A 18 2.43 5.65 1.22
N LEU A 19 3.63 6.24 1.22
CA LEU A 19 3.83 7.68 1.36
C LEU A 19 3.21 8.48 0.20
N SER A 20 3.43 8.03 -1.04
CA SER A 20 2.98 8.76 -2.22
C SER A 20 1.46 8.79 -2.34
N ILE A 21 0.79 7.67 -2.05
CA ILE A 21 -0.68 7.59 -2.03
C ILE A 21 -1.25 8.37 -0.84
N LEU A 22 -0.67 8.21 0.35
CA LEU A 22 -1.09 8.95 1.53
C LEU A 22 -1.08 10.46 1.28
N GLY A 23 0.03 10.97 0.74
CA GLY A 23 0.16 12.39 0.42
C GLY A 23 -0.91 12.87 -0.55
N LYS A 24 -1.16 12.12 -1.63
CA LYS A 24 -2.19 12.48 -2.62
C LYS A 24 -3.59 12.45 -2.01
N LEU A 25 -3.95 11.39 -1.29
CA LEU A 25 -5.28 11.28 -0.67
C LEU A 25 -5.56 12.46 0.27
N LEU A 26 -4.61 12.80 1.13
CA LEU A 26 -4.78 13.89 2.10
C LEU A 26 -4.87 15.29 1.45
N LEU A 27 -4.33 15.47 0.24
CA LEU A 27 -4.40 16.76 -0.48
C LEU A 27 -5.69 16.93 -1.30
N GLU A 28 -6.42 15.85 -1.57
CA GLU A 28 -7.64 15.90 -2.37
C GLU A 28 -8.82 16.47 -1.56
N LYS A 29 -9.12 17.75 -1.76
CA LYS A 29 -10.23 18.45 -1.06
C LYS A 29 -11.58 17.73 -1.13
N PRO A 30 -11.99 17.11 -2.26
CA PRO A 30 -13.26 16.37 -2.31
C PRO A 30 -13.31 15.15 -1.38
N LEU A 31 -12.15 14.67 -0.89
CA LEU A 31 -12.05 13.57 0.06
C LEU A 31 -11.94 14.04 1.52
N SER A 32 -11.97 15.34 1.80
CA SER A 32 -11.99 15.83 3.18
C SER A 32 -13.19 15.26 3.95
N GLY A 33 -12.99 14.90 5.22
CA GLY A 33 -14.00 14.22 6.04
C GLY A 33 -14.07 12.71 5.84
N SER A 34 -13.27 12.12 4.94
CA SER A 34 -13.24 10.67 4.68
C SER A 34 -12.59 9.88 5.82
N ARG A 35 -12.86 8.58 5.83
CA ARG A 35 -12.16 7.62 6.70
C ARG A 35 -11.02 6.97 5.91
N LEU A 36 -9.80 7.08 6.43
CA LEU A 36 -8.62 6.45 5.87
C LEU A 36 -8.16 5.31 6.79
N CYS A 37 -8.26 4.07 6.31
CA CYS A 37 -7.85 2.88 7.05
C CYS A 37 -6.54 2.34 6.47
N LEU A 38 -5.47 2.36 7.26
CA LEU A 38 -4.14 1.89 6.88
C LEU A 38 -3.96 0.44 7.34
N VAL A 39 -3.60 -0.46 6.45
CA VAL A 39 -3.46 -1.88 6.74
C VAL A 39 -2.08 -2.36 6.30
N ASP A 40 -1.35 -2.98 7.24
CA ASP A 40 -0.09 -3.65 6.95
C ASP A 40 0.23 -4.71 8.02
N ILE A 41 0.74 -5.87 7.60
CA ILE A 41 1.18 -6.93 8.52
C ILE A 41 2.48 -6.55 9.24
N ASN A 42 3.30 -5.67 8.65
CA ASN A 42 4.49 -5.12 9.28
C ASN A 42 4.08 -4.00 10.26
N LYS A 43 3.95 -4.37 11.54
CA LYS A 43 3.55 -3.45 12.61
C LYS A 43 4.45 -2.22 12.77
N GLU A 44 5.76 -2.37 12.53
CA GLU A 44 6.70 -1.26 12.64
C GLU A 44 6.48 -0.25 11.50
N GLY A 45 6.37 -0.77 10.27
CA GLY A 45 6.02 0.04 9.10
C GLY A 45 4.67 0.74 9.27
N LEU A 46 3.66 0.00 9.75
CA LEU A 46 2.31 0.51 10.02
C LEU A 46 2.32 1.65 11.05
N THR A 47 3.08 1.49 12.13
CA THR A 47 3.22 2.53 13.17
C THR A 47 3.86 3.79 12.61
N LYS A 48 4.92 3.66 11.79
CA LYS A 48 5.60 4.80 11.18
C LYS A 48 4.69 5.55 10.21
N ILE A 49 3.98 4.84 9.33
CA ILE A 49 3.10 5.49 8.34
C ILE A 49 1.88 6.11 9.01
N HIS A 50 1.31 5.50 10.05
CA HIS A 50 0.18 6.07 10.79
C HIS A 50 0.58 7.41 11.44
N LYS A 51 1.73 7.47 12.13
CA LYS A 51 2.24 8.72 12.71
C LYS A 51 2.48 9.80 11.66
N LEU A 52 2.98 9.42 10.48
CA LEU A 52 3.17 10.36 9.38
C LEU A 52 1.80 10.85 8.87
N ALA A 53 0.84 9.95 8.67
CA ALA A 53 -0.51 10.26 8.23
C ALA A 53 -1.21 11.25 9.17
N ASP A 54 -1.15 11.03 10.48
CA ASP A 54 -1.71 11.93 11.48
C ASP A 54 -1.06 13.31 11.44
N ARG A 55 0.28 13.35 11.30
CA ARG A 55 1.01 14.61 11.17
C ARG A 55 0.54 15.35 9.93
N LEU A 56 0.54 14.71 8.76
CA LEU A 56 0.13 15.34 7.51
C LEU A 56 -1.33 15.80 7.55
N ASN A 57 -2.22 14.99 8.12
CA ASN A 57 -3.64 15.33 8.27
C ASN A 57 -3.85 16.59 9.10
N ARG A 58 -3.07 16.77 10.17
CA ARG A 58 -3.08 17.98 10.99
C ARG A 58 -2.44 19.18 10.29
N GLU A 59 -1.22 19.02 9.77
CA GLU A 59 -0.48 20.14 9.17
C GLU A 59 -1.14 20.67 7.88
N TRP A 60 -1.89 19.83 7.17
CA TRP A 60 -2.58 20.19 5.92
C TRP A 60 -4.07 20.47 6.10
N ASP A 61 -4.60 20.38 7.32
CA ASP A 61 -6.03 20.52 7.60
C ASP A 61 -6.90 19.63 6.69
N ALA A 62 -6.46 18.38 6.48
CA ALA A 62 -7.06 17.49 5.49
C ALA A 62 -8.43 16.93 5.95
N GLY A 63 -8.69 16.91 7.26
CA GLY A 63 -9.98 16.54 7.84
C GLY A 63 -10.32 15.04 7.77
N PHE A 64 -9.33 14.16 7.60
CA PHE A 64 -9.56 12.71 7.60
C PHE A 64 -9.67 12.14 9.01
N THR A 65 -10.47 11.08 9.15
CA THR A 65 -10.40 10.18 10.31
C THR A 65 -9.50 9.00 9.96
N ILE A 66 -8.40 8.81 10.71
CA ILE A 66 -7.36 7.83 10.36
C ILE A 66 -7.37 6.68 11.36
N GLU A 67 -7.44 5.45 10.84
CA GLU A 67 -7.38 4.20 11.62
C GLU A 67 -6.27 3.32 11.04
N SER A 68 -5.67 2.46 11.86
CA SER A 68 -4.73 1.45 11.37
C SER A 68 -4.88 0.11 12.09
N SER A 69 -4.74 -1.00 11.36
CA SER A 69 -4.75 -2.35 11.94
C SER A 69 -3.92 -3.31 11.08
N PRO A 70 -3.25 -4.31 11.67
CA PRO A 70 -2.65 -5.40 10.91
C PRO A 70 -3.69 -6.40 10.37
N ASP A 71 -4.93 -6.39 10.89
CA ASP A 71 -6.01 -7.23 10.38
C ASP A 71 -6.86 -6.48 9.35
N ARG A 72 -6.68 -6.86 8.08
CA ARG A 72 -7.47 -6.31 6.98
C ARG A 72 -8.97 -6.61 7.10
N ARG A 73 -9.37 -7.70 7.74
CA ARG A 73 -10.79 -8.11 7.81
C ARG A 73 -11.60 -7.11 8.62
N GLU A 74 -11.01 -6.56 9.67
CA GLU A 74 -11.62 -5.49 10.48
C GLU A 74 -11.82 -4.22 9.66
N MET A 75 -10.82 -3.87 8.84
CA MET A 75 -10.80 -2.62 8.09
C MET A 75 -11.63 -2.66 6.80
N LEU A 76 -11.76 -3.83 6.17
CA LEU A 76 -12.49 -4.00 4.90
C LEU A 76 -14.02 -3.87 5.02
N ARG A 77 -14.58 -4.04 6.22
CA ARG A 77 -16.03 -3.91 6.43
C ARG A 77 -16.49 -2.50 6.03
N ASP A 78 -17.52 -2.41 5.20
CA ASP A 78 -18.10 -1.14 4.71
C ASP A 78 -17.12 -0.24 3.94
N ALA A 79 -16.04 -0.80 3.39
CA ALA A 79 -15.11 -0.05 2.55
C ALA A 79 -15.79 0.35 1.23
N ASP A 80 -15.69 1.63 0.87
CA ASP A 80 -16.14 2.12 -0.44
C ASP A 80 -15.04 1.95 -1.49
N PHE A 81 -13.77 2.06 -1.07
CA PHE A 81 -12.60 1.88 -1.93
C PHE A 81 -11.52 1.05 -1.24
N VAL A 82 -10.82 0.22 -2.03
CA VAL A 82 -9.65 -0.53 -1.58
C VAL A 82 -8.49 -0.24 -2.52
N VAL A 83 -7.40 0.26 -1.95
CA VAL A 83 -6.13 0.48 -2.63
C VAL A 83 -5.17 -0.63 -2.21
N LEU A 84 -4.79 -1.48 -3.16
CA LEU A 84 -3.90 -2.61 -2.92
C LEU A 84 -2.48 -2.26 -3.38
N SER A 85 -1.53 -2.29 -2.44
CA SER A 85 -0.11 -2.01 -2.67
C SER A 85 0.78 -3.02 -1.95
N ILE A 86 0.43 -4.30 -2.07
CA ILE A 86 1.22 -5.37 -1.47
C ILE A 86 2.35 -5.80 -2.40
N ALA A 87 3.49 -6.15 -1.81
CA ALA A 87 4.55 -6.88 -2.47
C ALA A 87 5.35 -7.63 -1.41
N ILE A 88 5.22 -8.96 -1.36
CA ILE A 88 5.95 -9.81 -0.42
C ILE A 88 7.45 -9.66 -0.67
N ASP A 89 8.20 -9.24 0.36
CA ASP A 89 9.67 -9.11 0.37
C ASP A 89 10.24 -8.49 -0.92
N ARG A 90 9.57 -7.44 -1.42
CA ARG A 90 9.73 -6.91 -2.79
C ARG A 90 11.19 -6.85 -3.25
N GLU A 91 12.04 -6.13 -2.51
CA GLU A 91 13.44 -5.90 -2.91
C GLU A 91 14.24 -7.21 -3.02
N GLU A 92 14.10 -8.09 -2.03
CA GLU A 92 14.82 -9.36 -2.02
C GLU A 92 14.34 -10.28 -3.14
N CYS A 93 13.02 -10.40 -3.29
CA CYS A 93 12.41 -11.21 -4.34
C CYS A 93 12.73 -10.67 -5.74
N TRP A 94 12.65 -9.35 -5.94
CA TRP A 94 12.99 -8.71 -7.20
C TRP A 94 14.45 -8.99 -7.58
N ARG A 95 15.39 -8.84 -6.64
CA ARG A 95 16.81 -9.14 -6.87
C ARG A 95 17.01 -10.60 -7.28
N LYS A 96 16.37 -11.54 -6.56
CA LYS A 96 16.42 -12.98 -6.89
C LYS A 96 15.86 -13.26 -8.28
N ASP A 97 14.72 -12.70 -8.64
CA ASP A 97 14.09 -12.90 -9.95
C ASP A 97 14.98 -12.39 -11.10
N VAL A 98 15.66 -11.25 -10.91
CA VAL A 98 16.65 -10.74 -11.87
C VAL A 98 17.87 -11.67 -11.96
N GLU A 99 18.45 -12.06 -10.83
CA GLU A 99 19.65 -12.89 -10.79
C GLU A 99 19.43 -14.29 -11.37
N ILE A 100 18.27 -14.90 -11.10
CA ILE A 100 17.93 -16.22 -11.65
C ILE A 100 17.76 -16.13 -13.17
N ALA A 101 16.99 -15.16 -13.68
CA ALA A 101 16.79 -15.00 -15.12
C ALA A 101 18.11 -14.77 -15.87
N LYS A 102 19.04 -14.00 -15.29
CA LYS A 102 20.38 -13.77 -15.86
C LYS A 102 21.19 -15.05 -16.04
N LYS A 103 21.05 -16.05 -15.17
CA LYS A 103 21.72 -17.37 -15.33
C LYS A 103 21.30 -18.10 -16.61
N TYR A 104 20.14 -17.76 -17.17
CA TYR A 104 19.60 -18.31 -18.41
C TYR A 104 19.70 -17.35 -19.60
N GLY A 105 20.51 -16.28 -19.48
CA GLY A 105 20.68 -15.29 -20.56
C GLY A 105 19.49 -14.35 -20.77
N ILE A 106 18.55 -14.30 -19.82
CA ILE A 106 17.36 -13.45 -19.92
C ILE A 106 17.61 -12.14 -19.15
N ALA A 107 17.58 -11.02 -19.86
CA ALA A 107 17.58 -9.69 -19.28
C ALA A 107 16.14 -9.15 -19.24
N HIS A 108 15.65 -8.80 -18.05
CA HIS A 108 14.29 -8.30 -17.83
C HIS A 108 14.23 -7.35 -16.63
N TYR A 109 13.10 -6.66 -16.46
CA TYR A 109 12.81 -5.83 -15.29
C TYR A 109 11.91 -6.57 -14.28
N ALA A 110 12.28 -7.82 -13.98
CA ALA A 110 11.63 -8.77 -13.08
C ALA A 110 10.11 -8.61 -12.94
N GLU A 111 9.60 -8.00 -11.87
CA GLU A 111 8.16 -7.92 -11.57
C GLU A 111 7.28 -7.33 -12.68
N ASN A 112 7.87 -6.66 -13.69
CA ASN A 112 7.15 -6.02 -14.81
C ASN A 112 7.27 -6.77 -16.15
N GLY A 113 7.93 -7.93 -16.21
CA GLY A 113 7.92 -8.79 -17.41
C GLY A 113 8.73 -10.08 -17.29
N GLY A 114 8.53 -10.99 -18.24
CA GLY A 114 9.29 -12.24 -18.31
C GLY A 114 9.05 -13.20 -17.12
N PRO A 115 10.00 -14.11 -16.83
CA PRO A 115 9.83 -15.10 -15.75
C PRO A 115 9.75 -14.47 -14.36
N GLY A 116 10.29 -13.26 -14.18
CA GLY A 116 10.24 -12.54 -12.92
C GLY A 116 8.84 -12.03 -12.61
N ALA A 117 8.10 -11.56 -13.61
CA ALA A 117 6.71 -11.16 -13.44
C ALA A 117 5.85 -12.35 -13.03
N PHE A 118 6.04 -13.51 -13.66
CA PHE A 118 5.34 -14.73 -13.26
C PHE A 118 5.63 -15.07 -11.79
N ALA A 119 6.89 -15.08 -11.38
CA ALA A 119 7.28 -15.38 -10.01
C ALA A 119 6.73 -14.35 -9.01
N HIS A 120 6.74 -13.05 -9.37
CA HIS A 120 6.15 -11.98 -8.59
C HIS A 120 4.63 -12.16 -8.43
N THR A 121 3.89 -12.41 -9.51
CA THR A 121 2.45 -12.68 -9.45
C THR A 121 2.15 -13.91 -8.60
N ALA A 122 2.88 -15.02 -8.80
CA ALA A 122 2.65 -16.27 -8.08
C ALA A 122 2.80 -16.11 -6.56
N ARG A 123 3.72 -15.25 -6.09
CA ARG A 123 3.88 -14.93 -4.67
C ARG A 123 2.74 -14.09 -4.12
N ASN A 124 2.27 -13.09 -4.88
CA ASN A 124 1.35 -12.08 -4.37
C ASN A 124 -0.14 -12.41 -4.59
N LEU A 125 -0.49 -13.23 -5.58
CA LEU A 125 -1.89 -13.48 -5.99
C LEU A 125 -2.76 -14.09 -4.87
N ALA A 126 -2.17 -14.93 -4.03
CA ALA A 126 -2.90 -15.65 -2.98
C ALA A 126 -3.07 -14.84 -1.68
N VAL A 127 -2.49 -13.64 -1.62
CA VAL A 127 -2.55 -12.76 -0.45
C VAL A 127 -3.79 -11.91 -0.52
#